data_AF-A0A800D3C1-F1
#
_entry.id   AF-A0A800D3C1-F1
#
_cell.length_a   1.000
_cell.length_b   1.000
_cell.length_c   1.000
_cell.angle_alpha   90.00
_cell.angle_beta   90.00
_cell.angle_gamma   90.00
#
_symmetry.space_group_name_H-M   'P 1'
#
loop_
_entity.id
_entity.type
_entity.pdbx_description
1 polymer ?
#
loop_
_entity_poly.entity_id
_entity_poly.type
_entity_poly.pdbx_seq_one_letter_code
_entity_poly.pdbx_strand_id
1 'polypeptide(L)'
;MRESGAVVAYSNKKSLLFILKACEGADKLLTEKGEREFTNFVREITEKVENPLDVLDYYALVKKLFKALKSELGIEKAGILIYDIENSYPLHKEEGLERLLYLIESETVWEKPVLAYSKCLEDTPILKIYDLDRNEAYEPLAV
;
A
#
# COMPACT_ATOMS: atom_id res chain seq x y z
N MET A 1 21.06 -1.87 -7.20
CA MET A 1 20.07 -2.37 -6.23
C MET A 1 19.28 -1.17 -5.75
N ARG A 2 17.94 -1.25 -5.67
CA ARG A 2 17.13 -0.16 -5.10
C ARG A 2 17.17 -0.30 -3.59
N GLU A 3 17.73 0.68 -2.90
CA GLU A 3 17.82 0.66 -1.43
C GLU A 3 16.43 0.87 -0.82
N SER A 4 15.67 1.84 -1.34
CA SER A 4 14.32 2.16 -0.88
C SER A 4 13.28 2.08 -2.00
N GLY A 5 12.01 1.94 -1.61
CA GLY A 5 10.88 1.92 -2.52
C GLY A 5 9.60 1.47 -1.85
N ALA A 6 8.48 1.67 -2.53
CA ALA A 6 7.16 1.28 -2.05
C ALA A 6 6.38 0.45 -3.06
N VAL A 7 5.53 -0.44 -2.57
CA VAL A 7 4.48 -1.06 -3.37
C VAL A 7 3.12 -0.61 -2.85
N VAL A 8 2.17 -0.46 -3.75
CA VAL A 8 0.85 0.08 -3.46
C VAL A 8 -0.20 -0.94 -3.88
N ALA A 9 -1.24 -1.13 -3.09
CA ALA A 9 -2.41 -1.88 -3.50
C ALA A 9 -3.66 -1.05 -3.21
N TYR A 10 -4.63 -1.05 -4.12
CA TYR A 10 -5.85 -0.26 -3.92
C TYR A 10 -7.09 -0.99 -4.41
N SER A 11 -8.22 -0.66 -3.81
CA SER A 11 -9.55 -1.07 -4.25
C SER A 11 -10.48 0.14 -4.19
N ASN A 12 -11.00 0.53 -5.35
CA ASN A 12 -12.01 1.57 -5.47
C ASN A 12 -13.35 1.07 -4.90
N LYS A 13 -13.68 -0.22 -5.09
CA LYS A 13 -14.88 -0.83 -4.49
C LYS A 13 -14.90 -0.76 -2.97
N LYS A 14 -13.73 -0.86 -2.33
CA LYS A 14 -13.57 -0.79 -0.87
C LYS A 14 -13.15 0.60 -0.35
N SER A 15 -12.93 1.57 -1.24
CA SER A 15 -12.31 2.87 -0.92
C SER A 15 -11.02 2.75 -0.10
N LEU A 16 -10.16 1.77 -0.40
CA LEU A 16 -8.96 1.49 0.40
C LEU A 16 -7.69 1.56 -0.45
N LEU A 17 -6.67 2.24 0.07
CA LEU A 17 -5.31 2.29 -0.48
C LEU A 17 -4.31 1.86 0.59
N PHE A 18 -3.48 0.88 0.24
CA PHE A 18 -2.40 0.35 1.06
C PHE A 18 -1.07 0.73 0.43
N ILE A 19 -0.16 1.31 1.22
CA ILE A 19 1.20 1.63 0.80
C ILE A 19 2.17 0.93 1.75
N LEU A 20 2.96 0.00 1.22
CA LEU A 20 4.06 -0.64 1.92
C LEU A 20 5.38 0.02 1.49
N LYS A 21 6.00 0.77 2.39
CA LYS A 21 7.31 1.42 2.18
C LYS A 21 8.41 0.56 2.77
N ALA A 22 9.45 0.26 1.98
CA ALA A 22 10.71 -0.29 2.45
C ALA A 22 11.82 0.75 2.26
N CYS A 23 12.52 1.11 3.34
CA CYS A 23 13.68 1.98 3.28
C CYS A 23 14.97 1.21 2.95
N GLU A 24 14.95 -0.12 3.15
CA GLU A 24 16.06 -1.04 2.87
C GLU A 24 15.48 -2.34 2.30
N GLY A 25 16.15 -2.93 1.31
CA GLY A 25 15.74 -4.20 0.71
C GLY A 25 14.45 -4.10 -0.11
N ALA A 26 14.21 -2.96 -0.76
CA ALA A 26 13.00 -2.74 -1.56
C ALA A 26 12.92 -3.63 -2.81
N ASP A 27 14.06 -4.14 -3.29
CA ASP A 27 14.14 -5.17 -4.32
C ASP A 27 13.36 -6.43 -3.96
N LYS A 28 13.29 -6.77 -2.66
CA LYS A 28 12.54 -7.95 -2.19
C LYS A 28 11.05 -7.84 -2.41
N LEU A 29 10.51 -6.61 -2.46
CA LEU A 29 9.10 -6.34 -2.75
C LEU A 29 8.73 -6.71 -4.19
N LEU A 30 9.70 -6.73 -5.10
CA LEU A 30 9.52 -7.00 -6.54
C LEU A 30 9.80 -8.47 -6.91
N THR A 31 10.10 -9.32 -5.93
CA THR A 31 10.25 -10.76 -6.16
C THR A 31 8.87 -11.43 -6.16
N GLU A 32 8.69 -12.54 -6.87
CA GLU A 32 7.43 -13.31 -6.87
C GLU A 32 6.93 -13.62 -5.44
N LYS A 33 7.86 -13.92 -4.52
CA LYS A 33 7.54 -14.06 -3.09
C LYS A 33 7.02 -12.74 -2.51
N GLY A 34 7.77 -11.64 -2.69
CA GLY A 34 7.38 -10.30 -2.24
C GLY A 34 5.98 -9.89 -2.65
N GLU A 35 5.69 -10.04 -3.94
CA GLU A 35 4.38 -9.71 -4.52
C GLU A 35 3.26 -10.56 -3.90
N ARG A 36 3.49 -11.87 -3.78
CA ARG A 36 2.54 -12.80 -3.18
C ARG A 36 2.28 -12.50 -1.71
N GLU A 37 3.32 -12.27 -0.91
CA GLU A 37 3.16 -11.99 0.52
C GLU A 37 2.46 -10.64 0.74
N PHE A 38 2.79 -9.62 -0.06
CA PHE A 38 2.11 -8.32 0.02
C PHE A 38 0.63 -8.43 -0.36
N THR A 39 0.31 -9.09 -1.47
CA THR A 39 -1.09 -9.28 -1.89
C THR A 39 -1.90 -10.14 -0.92
N ASN A 40 -1.30 -11.18 -0.32
CA ASN A 40 -1.93 -11.95 0.76
C ASN A 40 -2.20 -11.09 1.99
N PHE A 41 -1.21 -10.30 2.43
CA PHE A 41 -1.35 -9.36 3.53
C PHE A 41 -2.53 -8.39 3.31
N VAL A 42 -2.63 -7.80 2.12
CA VAL A 42 -3.72 -6.88 1.77
C VAL A 42 -5.07 -7.60 1.76
N ARG A 43 -5.14 -8.79 1.17
CA ARG A 43 -6.37 -9.59 1.08
C ARG A 43 -6.92 -9.98 2.44
N GLU A 44 -6.06 -10.44 3.35
CA GLU A 44 -6.46 -10.79 4.72
C GLU A 44 -7.08 -9.61 5.49
N ILE A 45 -6.68 -8.38 5.16
CA ILE A 45 -7.29 -7.17 5.72
C ILE A 45 -8.61 -6.88 5.01
N THR A 46 -8.62 -6.80 3.67
CA THR A 46 -9.81 -6.42 2.89
C THR A 46 -10.97 -7.41 2.96
N GLU A 47 -10.71 -8.68 3.31
CA GLU A 47 -11.73 -9.68 3.63
C GLU A 47 -12.48 -9.39 4.94
N LYS A 48 -11.87 -8.66 5.87
CA LYS A 48 -12.42 -8.37 7.20
C LYS A 48 -12.94 -6.95 7.35
N VAL A 49 -12.51 -6.04 6.48
CA VAL A 49 -12.99 -4.65 6.49
C VAL A 49 -13.99 -4.42 5.37
N GLU A 50 -15.16 -3.92 5.74
CA GLU A 50 -16.19 -3.51 4.78
C GLU A 50 -15.99 -2.05 4.38
N ASN A 51 -15.65 -1.20 5.35
CA ASN A 51 -15.37 0.21 5.18
C ASN A 51 -13.93 0.57 5.61
N PRO A 52 -13.35 1.65 5.09
CA PRO A 52 -11.98 2.04 5.43
C PRO A 52 -11.73 2.26 6.92
N LEU A 53 -12.68 2.84 7.65
CA LEU A 53 -12.54 3.13 9.08
C LEU A 53 -12.53 1.87 9.96
N ASP A 54 -13.11 0.76 9.50
CA ASP A 54 -13.15 -0.51 10.23
C ASP A 54 -11.73 -1.06 10.47
N VAL A 55 -10.75 -0.63 9.69
CA VAL A 55 -9.32 -0.96 9.88
C VAL A 55 -8.85 -0.67 11.32
N LEU A 56 -9.41 0.34 11.98
CA LEU A 56 -9.08 0.70 13.35
C LEU A 56 -9.49 -0.39 14.36
N ASP A 57 -10.64 -1.04 14.15
CA ASP A 57 -11.11 -2.14 15.00
C ASP A 57 -10.21 -3.37 14.87
N TYR A 58 -9.56 -3.53 13.71
CA TYR A 58 -8.61 -4.60 13.43
C TYR A 58 -7.14 -4.19 13.61
N TYR A 59 -6.84 -3.07 14.26
CA TYR A 59 -5.47 -2.55 14.40
C TYR A 59 -4.45 -3.61 14.87
N ALA A 60 -4.79 -4.38 15.90
CA ALA A 60 -3.90 -5.39 16.46
C ALA A 60 -3.59 -6.51 15.45
N LEU A 61 -4.59 -6.89 14.64
CA LEU A 61 -4.42 -7.86 13.56
C LEU A 61 -3.53 -7.28 12.46
N VAL A 62 -3.83 -6.07 11.97
CA VAL A 62 -3.03 -5.41 10.93
C VAL A 62 -1.56 -5.30 11.34
N LYS A 63 -1.31 -4.91 12.60
CA LYS A 63 0.05 -4.84 13.16
C LYS A 63 0.73 -6.21 13.23
N LYS A 64 -0.01 -7.28 13.56
CA LYS A 64 0.52 -8.65 13.58
C LYS A 64 0.90 -9.10 12.17
N LEU A 65 0.00 -8.92 11.21
CA LEU A 65 0.22 -9.28 9.80
C LEU A 65 1.40 -8.51 9.21
N PHE A 66 1.52 -7.21 9.52
CA PHE A 66 2.64 -6.40 9.06
C PHE A 66 3.99 -6.87 9.61
N LYS A 67 4.04 -7.27 10.89
CA LYS A 67 5.28 -7.85 11.47
C LYS A 67 5.65 -9.17 10.80
N ALA A 68 4.66 -10.03 10.51
CA ALA A 68 4.89 -11.30 9.82
C ALA A 68 5.42 -11.06 8.40
N LEU A 69 4.77 -10.17 7.64
CA LEU A 69 5.20 -9.77 6.29
C LEU A 69 6.67 -9.31 6.27
N LYS A 70 7.04 -8.40 7.18
CA LYS A 70 8.42 -7.94 7.31
C LYS A 70 9.42 -9.06 7.58
N SER A 71 9.06 -9.99 8.48
CA SER A 71 9.90 -11.14 8.81
C SER A 71 10.07 -12.06 7.60
N GLU A 72 8.98 -12.34 6.89
CA GLU A 72 8.99 -13.22 5.71
C GLU A 72 9.80 -12.66 4.54
N LEU A 73 9.76 -11.35 4.36
CA LEU A 73 10.55 -10.66 3.34
C LEU A 73 11.95 -10.30 3.84
N GLY A 74 12.25 -10.45 5.13
CA GLY A 74 13.52 -10.00 5.71
C GLY A 74 13.74 -8.50 5.50
N ILE A 75 12.71 -7.68 5.68
CA ILE A 75 12.76 -6.22 5.56
C ILE A 75 12.62 -5.62 6.97
N GLU A 76 13.70 -5.07 7.50
CA GLU A 76 13.72 -4.55 8.87
C GLU A 76 13.19 -3.12 8.99
N LYS A 77 13.54 -2.23 8.06
CA LYS A 77 13.11 -0.83 8.03
C LYS A 77 12.01 -0.63 7.00
N ALA A 78 10.77 -0.86 7.44
CA ALA A 78 9.57 -0.68 6.62
C ALA A 78 8.45 0.02 7.39
N GLY A 79 7.56 0.65 6.65
CA GLY A 79 6.32 1.24 7.12
C GLY A 79 5.12 0.83 6.26
N ILE A 80 3.94 0.94 6.85
CA ILE A 80 2.67 0.76 6.16
C ILE A 80 1.74 1.93 6.43
N LEU A 81 1.06 2.36 5.38
CA LEU A 81 0.02 3.39 5.41
C LEU A 81 -1.24 2.82 4.78
N ILE A 82 -2.39 3.06 5.39
CA ILE A 82 -3.70 2.67 4.89
C ILE A 82 -4.56 3.92 4.86
N TYR A 83 -5.14 4.22 3.69
CA TYR A 83 -5.97 5.39 3.46
C TYR A 83 -7.39 4.98 3.08
N ASP A 84 -8.32 5.81 3.50
CA ASP A 84 -9.62 5.92 2.86
C ASP A 84 -9.44 6.75 1.60
N ILE A 85 -9.64 6.14 0.43
CA ILE A 85 -9.41 6.81 -0.84
C ILE A 85 -10.32 8.02 -0.94
N GLU A 86 -11.64 7.87 -0.91
CA GLU A 86 -12.60 8.97 -1.12
C GLU A 86 -12.34 10.20 -0.24
N ASN A 87 -11.92 9.99 1.02
CA ASN A 87 -11.66 11.09 1.97
C ASN A 87 -10.25 11.66 1.86
N SER A 88 -9.25 10.84 1.53
CA SER A 88 -7.86 11.30 1.45
C SER A 88 -7.54 11.87 0.06
N TYR A 89 -8.08 11.25 -0.97
CA TYR A 89 -7.93 11.57 -2.38
C TYR A 89 -9.36 11.69 -2.93
N PRO A 90 -9.86 12.87 -3.34
CA PRO A 90 -11.22 13.01 -3.88
C PRO A 90 -11.33 12.38 -5.29
N LEU A 91 -10.98 11.10 -5.38
CA LEU A 91 -11.16 10.21 -6.51
C LEU A 91 -12.62 9.77 -6.49
N HIS A 92 -13.41 10.36 -7.37
CA HIS A 92 -14.75 9.85 -7.61
C HIS A 92 -14.63 8.45 -8.24
N LYS A 93 -15.59 7.57 -7.95
CA LYS A 93 -15.58 6.15 -8.37
C LYS A 93 -15.35 5.91 -9.87
N GLU A 94 -15.53 6.95 -10.69
CA GLU A 94 -15.40 6.96 -12.14
C GLU A 94 -13.99 7.35 -12.63
N GLU A 95 -13.13 7.95 -11.79
CA GLU A 95 -11.82 8.47 -12.20
C GLU A 95 -10.64 7.47 -12.06
N GLY A 96 -10.89 6.27 -11.52
CA GLY A 96 -10.07 5.07 -11.73
C GLY A 96 -8.58 5.12 -11.34
N LEU A 97 -7.85 4.12 -11.83
CA LEU A 97 -6.40 3.92 -11.62
C LEU A 97 -5.56 5.10 -12.08
N GLU A 98 -5.83 5.65 -13.27
CA GLU A 98 -4.98 6.66 -13.90
C GLU A 98 -4.91 7.94 -13.07
N ARG A 99 -6.04 8.33 -12.44
CA ARG A 99 -6.06 9.47 -11.52
C ARG A 99 -5.36 9.15 -10.21
N LEU A 100 -5.46 7.92 -9.71
CA LEU A 100 -4.68 7.46 -8.55
C LEU A 100 -3.18 7.47 -8.85
N LEU A 101 -2.75 6.96 -10.01
CA LEU A 101 -1.35 7.01 -10.48
C LEU A 101 -0.86 8.46 -10.50
N TYR A 102 -1.62 9.36 -11.12
CA TYR A 102 -1.30 10.79 -11.15
C TYR A 102 -1.19 11.40 -9.75
N LEU A 103 -2.11 11.10 -8.83
CA LEU A 103 -2.09 11.64 -7.47
C LEU A 103 -0.94 11.08 -6.63
N ILE A 104 -0.61 9.81 -6.86
CA ILE A 104 0.54 9.14 -6.27
C ILE A 104 1.86 9.77 -6.77
N GLU A 105 2.00 9.94 -8.08
CA GLU A 105 3.21 10.48 -8.73
C GLU A 105 3.41 11.97 -8.45
N SER A 106 2.33 12.71 -8.21
CA SER A 106 2.39 14.15 -7.89
C SER A 106 2.67 14.46 -6.42
N GLU A 107 2.86 13.43 -5.57
CA GLU A 107 3.08 13.55 -4.12
C GLU A 107 1.99 14.35 -3.37
N THR A 108 0.82 14.57 -3.97
CA THR A 108 -0.10 15.63 -3.50
C THR A 108 -0.99 15.23 -2.30
N VAL A 109 -0.83 14.05 -1.72
CA VAL A 109 -1.69 13.63 -0.60
C VAL A 109 -0.95 12.64 0.29
N TRP A 110 -0.42 13.14 1.40
CA TRP A 110 0.20 12.33 2.45
C TRP A 110 -0.46 12.51 3.83
N GLU A 111 -1.40 13.44 3.97
CA GLU A 111 -1.69 14.03 5.29
C GLU A 111 -2.68 13.27 6.18
N LYS A 112 -3.45 12.29 5.65
CA LYS A 112 -4.56 11.67 6.44
C LYS A 112 -4.74 10.16 6.25
N PRO A 113 -3.72 9.33 6.54
CA PRO A 113 -3.95 7.88 6.59
C PRO A 113 -4.96 7.55 7.70
N VAL A 114 -5.86 6.61 7.43
CA VAL A 114 -6.70 5.97 8.45
C VAL A 114 -5.81 5.23 9.45
N LEU A 115 -4.79 4.54 8.93
CA LEU A 115 -3.80 3.86 9.73
C LEU A 115 -2.39 4.14 9.22
N ALA A 116 -1.50 4.53 10.13
CA ALA A 116 -0.07 4.63 9.83
C ALA A 116 0.76 3.85 10.86
N TYR A 117 1.68 3.03 10.37
CA TYR A 117 2.71 2.42 11.19
C TYR A 117 4.04 2.44 10.43
N SER A 118 4.93 3.36 10.78
CA SER A 118 6.18 3.53 10.04
C SER A 118 7.42 3.62 10.93
N LYS A 119 8.48 2.93 10.49
CA LYS A 119 9.87 3.23 10.87
C LYS A 119 10.67 3.85 9.69
N CYS A 120 9.98 4.15 8.60
CA CYS A 120 10.50 4.62 7.32
C CYS A 120 9.76 5.93 6.97
N LEU A 121 10.34 7.06 7.37
CA LEU A 121 9.76 8.40 7.19
C LEU A 121 10.20 9.07 5.90
N GLU A 122 11.11 8.43 5.16
CA GLU A 122 11.62 8.93 3.89
C GLU A 122 10.56 8.77 2.80
N ASP A 123 10.55 9.72 1.87
CA ASP A 123 9.82 9.56 0.63
C ASP A 123 10.54 8.54 -0.24
N THR A 124 9.81 7.50 -0.60
CA THR A 124 10.34 6.34 -1.31
C THR A 124 9.60 6.21 -2.63
N PRO A 125 10.29 5.99 -3.77
CA PRO A 125 9.63 5.88 -5.06
C PRO A 125 8.69 4.67 -5.08
N ILE A 126 7.55 4.80 -5.73
CA ILE A 126 6.63 3.68 -5.90
C ILE A 126 7.14 2.82 -7.05
N LEU A 127 7.25 1.53 -6.77
CA LEU A 127 7.85 0.55 -7.64
C LEU A 127 6.78 -0.20 -8.43
N LYS A 128 5.62 -0.44 -7.81
CA LYS A 128 4.53 -1.25 -8.37
C LYS A 128 3.21 -0.93 -7.69
N ILE A 129 2.13 -0.99 -8.46
CA ILE A 129 0.77 -0.65 -8.03
C ILE A 129 -0.16 -1.78 -8.42
N TYR A 130 -0.89 -2.32 -7.45
CA TYR A 130 -1.83 -3.43 -7.60
C TYR A 130 -3.27 -2.92 -7.57
N ASP A 131 -4.01 -3.12 -8.66
CA ASP A 131 -5.47 -2.93 -8.72
C ASP A 131 -6.15 -4.21 -8.22
N LEU A 132 -6.70 -4.16 -7.01
CA LEU A 132 -7.38 -5.31 -6.40
C LEU A 132 -8.74 -5.58 -7.02
N ASP A 133 -9.38 -4.59 -7.64
CA ASP A 133 -10.71 -4.73 -8.25
C ASP A 133 -10.64 -5.43 -9.61
N ARG A 134 -9.54 -5.21 -10.35
CA ARG A 134 -9.24 -5.81 -11.66
C ARG A 134 -8.26 -6.98 -11.59
N ASN A 135 -7.59 -7.16 -10.45
CA ASN A 135 -6.51 -8.14 -10.27
C ASN A 135 -5.36 -7.93 -11.28
N GLU A 136 -4.97 -6.68 -11.46
CA GLU A 136 -3.91 -6.24 -12.37
C GLU A 136 -2.79 -5.52 -11.60
N ALA A 137 -1.59 -5.48 -12.18
CA ALA A 137 -0.46 -4.76 -11.62
C ALA A 137 0.19 -3.87 -12.66
N TYR A 138 0.65 -2.70 -12.22
CA TYR A 138 1.18 -1.64 -13.06
C TYR A 138 2.52 -1.16 -12.49
N GLU A 139 3.46 -0.87 -13.37
CA GLU A 139 4.73 -0.23 -13.02
C GLU A 139 4.59 1.27 -13.32
N PRO A 140 4.82 2.16 -12.33
CA PRO A 140 4.81 3.60 -12.58
C PRO A 140 5.83 3.96 -13.66
N LEU A 141 5.51 4.96 -14.47
CA LEU A 141 6.48 5.48 -15.43
C LEU A 141 7.64 6.08 -14.63
N ALA A 142 8.83 5.48 -14.75
CA ALA A 142 10.02 6.02 -14.09
C ALA A 142 10.23 7.46 -14.57
N VAL A 143 10.12 8.42 -13.65
CA VAL A 143 10.54 9.82 -13.86
C VAL A 143 12.05 9.92 -13.73
#